data_AF-A8Q6C1-F1
#
_entry.id   AF-A8Q6C1-F1
#
_cell.length_a   1.000
_cell.length_b   1.000
_cell.length_c   1.000
_cell.angle_alpha   90.00
_cell.angle_beta   90.00
_cell.angle_gamma   90.00
#
_symmetry.space_group_name_H-M   'P 1'
#
loop_
_entity.id
_entity.type
_entity.pdbx_description
1 polymer ?
#
loop_
_entity_poly.entity_id
_entity_poly.type
_entity_poly.pdbx_seq_one_letter_code
_entity_poly.pdbx_strand_id
1 'polypeptide(L)'
;MSMRQHRVYNKLLNELVAYSAQLPPVEHVSYRHRKETDSFYNEMSDTTGKNEHIRVTRDTSSQQIVPNGIVMKQRVADLNVYCPNHPYDYRISINTETPVEAPKDMNMPKFVREKDRLSYAQQNFQVDLTQVVMPDRPAEPLHELEIEVRDCAYLMQLGYEAQQTKAGGEHVWTKFEDHVLVLLNNIRLLIRNSSFGEPKAPL
;
A
#
# COMPACT_ATOMS: atom_id res chain seq x y z
N MET A 1 -3.91 -9.70 8.74
CA MET A 1 -3.05 -10.18 9.86
C MET A 1 -3.80 -10.01 11.19
N SER A 2 -3.29 -10.52 12.31
CA SER A 2 -3.90 -10.29 13.63
C SER A 2 -3.52 -8.93 14.23
N MET A 3 -4.31 -8.43 15.20
CA MET A 3 -3.97 -7.20 15.93
C MET A 3 -2.58 -7.28 16.61
N ARG A 4 -2.22 -8.44 17.15
CA ARG A 4 -0.89 -8.65 17.75
C ARG A 4 0.22 -8.42 16.72
N GLN A 5 0.09 -9.02 15.54
CA GLN A 5 1.05 -8.87 14.44
C GLN A 5 1.13 -7.42 13.95
N HIS A 6 -0.01 -6.75 13.82
CA HIS A 6 -0.08 -5.34 13.47
C HIS A 6 0.67 -4.45 14.48
N ARG A 7 0.52 -4.74 15.78
CA ARG A 7 1.26 -4.03 16.85
C ARG A 7 2.76 -4.27 16.78
N VAL A 8 3.20 -5.49 16.46
CA VAL A 8 4.63 -5.82 16.28
C VAL A 8 5.24 -4.98 15.17
N TYR A 9 4.58 -4.91 14.02
CA TYR A 9 5.08 -4.09 12.90
C TYR A 9 5.03 -2.59 13.19
N ASN A 10 4.00 -2.11 13.87
CA ASN A 10 3.92 -0.71 14.30
C ASN A 10 5.12 -0.35 15.19
N LYS A 11 5.44 -1.22 16.17
CA LYS A 11 6.62 -1.03 17.03
C LYS A 11 7.92 -1.00 16.22
N LEU A 12 8.15 -1.99 15.36
CA LEU A 12 9.33 -2.07 14.50
C LEU A 12 9.51 -0.79 13.66
N LEU A 13 8.45 -0.34 12.99
CA LEU A 13 8.51 0.82 12.09
C LEU A 13 8.69 2.14 12.87
N ASN A 14 8.08 2.28 14.05
CA ASN A 14 8.31 3.44 14.91
C ASN A 14 9.75 3.48 15.44
N GLU A 15 10.32 2.34 15.83
CA GLU A 15 11.74 2.27 16.21
C GLU A 15 12.66 2.60 15.04
N LEU A 16 12.31 2.18 13.82
CA LEU A 16 13.05 2.54 12.61
C LEU A 16 13.00 4.06 12.33
N VAL A 17 11.83 4.70 12.51
CA VAL A 17 11.70 6.16 12.41
C VAL A 17 12.63 6.85 13.42
N ALA A 18 12.59 6.44 14.69
CA ALA A 18 13.42 7.01 15.75
C ALA A 18 14.92 6.81 15.49
N TYR A 19 15.32 5.63 15.01
CA TYR A 19 16.70 5.35 14.61
C TYR A 19 17.13 6.21 13.42
N SER A 20 16.31 6.28 12.37
CA SER A 20 16.64 7.00 11.13
C SER A 20 16.84 8.50 11.35
N ALA A 21 16.20 9.09 12.37
CA ALA A 21 16.38 10.49 12.73
C ALA A 21 17.83 10.83 13.15
N GLN A 22 18.64 9.83 13.50
CA GLN A 22 20.05 9.98 13.86
C GLN A 22 20.98 9.90 12.62
N LEU A 23 20.44 9.49 11.48
CA LEU A 23 21.17 9.34 10.22
C LEU A 23 21.12 10.65 9.40
N PRO A 24 21.88 10.76 8.30
CA PRO A 24 21.75 11.87 7.37
C PRO A 24 20.29 12.04 6.87
N PRO A 25 19.80 13.26 6.60
CA PRO A 25 18.41 13.52 6.22
C PRO A 25 17.87 12.70 5.04
N VAL A 26 18.74 12.32 4.10
CA VAL A 26 18.38 11.49 2.92
C VAL A 26 17.98 10.05 3.30
N GLU A 27 18.37 9.60 4.49
CA GLU A 27 18.07 8.26 5.02
C GLU A 27 16.90 8.27 6.01
N HIS A 28 16.31 9.44 6.28
CA HIS A 28 15.19 9.56 7.22
C HIS A 28 13.96 8.81 6.72
N VAL A 29 13.33 8.08 7.64
CA VAL A 29 12.01 7.49 7.44
C VAL A 29 10.97 8.50 7.90
N SER A 30 10.16 8.99 6.96
CA SER A 30 9.04 9.87 7.26
C SER A 30 7.84 9.08 7.80
N TYR A 31 7.08 9.70 8.70
CA TYR A 31 5.88 9.11 9.30
C TYR A 31 4.66 10.02 9.10
N ARG A 32 3.51 9.43 8.78
CA ARG A 32 2.22 10.13 8.72
C ARG A 32 1.09 9.22 9.16
N HIS A 33 0.21 9.75 10.01
CA HIS A 33 -1.02 9.08 10.45
C HIS A 33 -2.22 9.73 9.78
N ARG A 34 -3.10 8.94 9.16
CA ARG A 34 -4.34 9.42 8.51
C ARG A 34 -5.53 8.59 8.96
N LYS A 35 -6.67 9.26 9.11
CA LYS A 35 -7.98 8.63 9.29
C LYS A 35 -8.86 9.04 8.12
N GLU A 36 -9.22 8.06 7.32
CA GLU A 36 -9.93 8.26 6.06
C GLU A 36 -11.19 7.40 6.04
N THR A 37 -12.26 7.90 5.42
CA THR A 37 -13.49 7.17 5.18
C THR A 37 -13.61 6.94 3.68
N ASP A 38 -13.64 5.68 3.27
CA ASP A 38 -13.87 5.28 1.88
C ASP A 38 -15.37 4.99 1.71
N SER A 39 -16.01 5.69 0.77
CA SER A 39 -17.39 5.44 0.33
C SER A 39 -17.39 4.92 -1.11
N PHE A 40 -18.17 3.88 -1.39
CA PHE A 40 -18.20 3.21 -2.67
C PHE A 40 -19.56 3.37 -3.35
N TYR A 41 -19.53 3.70 -4.63
CA TYR A 41 -20.69 3.99 -5.46
C TYR A 41 -20.63 3.12 -6.72
N ASN A 42 -21.81 2.70 -7.18
CA ASN A 42 -21.96 1.98 -8.44
C ASN A 42 -22.86 2.82 -9.34
N GLU A 43 -22.33 3.30 -10.45
CA GLU A 43 -23.07 4.14 -11.41
C GLU A 43 -22.91 3.62 -12.83
N MET A 44 -23.89 3.91 -13.69
CA MET A 44 -23.79 3.62 -15.11
C MET A 44 -23.09 4.80 -15.80
N SER A 45 -21.97 4.52 -16.46
CA SER A 45 -21.25 5.49 -17.28
C SER A 45 -22.13 5.97 -18.43
N ASP A 46 -22.38 7.28 -18.52
CA ASP A 46 -23.14 7.84 -19.66
C ASP A 46 -22.35 7.71 -20.97
N THR A 47 -21.02 7.68 -20.90
CA THR A 47 -20.13 7.58 -22.07
C THR A 47 -19.95 6.13 -22.53
N THR A 48 -19.71 5.20 -21.61
CA THR A 48 -19.35 3.82 -21.97
C THR A 48 -20.50 2.82 -21.82
N GLY A 49 -21.59 3.20 -21.15
CA GLY A 49 -22.71 2.30 -20.83
C GLY A 49 -22.32 1.14 -19.91
N LYS A 50 -21.20 1.25 -19.19
CA LYS A 50 -20.72 0.22 -18.25
C LYS A 50 -20.94 0.67 -16.80
N ASN A 51 -21.09 -0.30 -15.91
CA ASN A 51 -21.08 -0.04 -14.48
C ASN A 51 -19.68 0.37 -14.01
N GLU A 52 -19.60 1.51 -13.36
CA GLU A 52 -18.40 2.10 -12.78
C GLU A 52 -18.45 1.95 -11.26
N HIS A 53 -17.37 1.39 -10.70
CA HIS A 53 -17.18 1.24 -9.27
C HIS A 53 -16.29 2.38 -8.76
N ILE A 54 -16.93 3.43 -8.27
CA ILE A 54 -16.26 4.67 -7.86
C ILE A 54 -16.01 4.63 -6.36
N ARG A 55 -14.76 4.87 -5.96
CA ARG A 55 -14.38 5.09 -4.56
C ARG A 55 -14.18 6.58 -4.33
N VAL A 56 -14.86 7.12 -3.33
CA VAL A 56 -14.66 8.48 -2.80
C VAL A 56 -13.99 8.36 -1.44
N THR A 57 -12.86 9.02 -1.27
CA THR A 57 -12.08 9.02 -0.02
C THR A 57 -12.20 10.39 0.65
N ARG A 58 -12.59 10.41 1.93
CA ARG A 58 -12.71 11.62 2.75
C ARG A 58 -11.80 11.55 3.95
N ASP A 59 -11.27 12.68 4.39
CA ASP A 59 -10.70 12.77 5.72
C ASP A 59 -11.82 12.62 6.76
N THR A 60 -11.66 11.72 7.72
CA THR A 60 -12.73 11.38 8.68
C THR A 60 -13.09 12.57 9.58
N SER A 61 -12.12 13.43 9.90
CA SER A 61 -12.34 14.55 10.83
C SER A 61 -13.02 15.75 10.16
N SER A 62 -12.55 16.12 8.98
CA SER A 62 -13.00 17.30 8.24
C SER A 62 -14.10 17.01 7.22
N GLN A 63 -14.32 15.73 6.90
CA GLN A 63 -15.24 15.23 5.86
C GLN A 63 -14.93 15.75 4.45
N GLN A 64 -13.79 16.42 4.26
CA GLN A 64 -13.33 16.92 2.97
C GLN A 64 -12.83 15.77 2.11
N ILE A 65 -13.08 15.86 0.80
CA ILE A 65 -12.52 14.91 -0.18
C ILE A 65 -11.01 15.09 -0.19
N VAL A 66 -10.26 14.01 -0.01
CA VAL A 66 -8.80 14.08 -0.11
C VAL A 66 -8.39 14.40 -1.55
N PRO A 67 -7.27 15.10 -1.80
CA PRO A 67 -6.80 15.34 -3.16
C PRO A 67 -6.69 14.04 -3.96
N ASN A 68 -7.25 14.02 -5.18
CA ASN A 68 -7.35 12.81 -6.02
C ASN A 68 -8.09 11.63 -5.35
N GLY A 69 -8.96 11.91 -4.39
CA GLY A 69 -9.68 10.91 -3.59
C GLY A 69 -10.88 10.26 -4.28
N ILE A 70 -11.23 10.68 -5.49
CA ILE A 70 -12.31 10.10 -6.31
C ILE A 70 -11.68 9.31 -7.44
N VAL A 71 -11.72 7.98 -7.33
CA VAL A 71 -11.03 7.10 -8.28
C VAL A 71 -11.84 5.86 -8.61
N MET A 72 -11.60 5.34 -9.81
CA MET A 72 -11.92 3.97 -10.19
C MET A 72 -10.65 3.13 -10.10
N LYS A 73 -10.65 2.14 -9.19
CA LYS A 73 -9.53 1.21 -9.03
C LYS A 73 -9.77 -0.05 -9.85
N GLN A 74 -8.85 -0.37 -10.76
CA GLN A 74 -8.90 -1.60 -11.55
C GLN A 74 -7.65 -2.43 -11.30
N ARG A 75 -7.84 -3.72 -11.00
CA ARG A 75 -6.76 -4.70 -10.91
C ARG A 75 -6.27 -5.05 -12.32
N VAL A 76 -4.96 -4.95 -12.55
CA VAL A 76 -4.33 -5.33 -13.81
C VAL A 76 -3.77 -6.75 -13.73
N ALA A 77 -2.97 -7.02 -12.69
CA ALA A 77 -2.31 -8.31 -12.52
C ALA A 77 -1.95 -8.56 -11.06
N ASP A 78 -1.75 -9.84 -10.72
CA ASP A 78 -1.33 -10.31 -9.42
C ASP A 78 -0.25 -11.39 -9.54
N LEU A 79 0.70 -11.37 -8.60
CA LEU A 79 1.64 -12.46 -8.37
C LEU A 79 1.59 -12.84 -6.89
N ASN A 80 1.19 -14.08 -6.60
CA ASN A 80 1.19 -14.65 -5.25
C ASN A 80 2.49 -15.41 -5.03
N VAL A 81 3.18 -15.16 -3.92
CA VAL A 81 4.42 -15.82 -3.55
C VAL A 81 4.24 -16.56 -2.23
N TYR A 82 4.31 -17.88 -2.31
CA TYR A 82 4.27 -18.77 -1.16
C TYR A 82 5.62 -18.78 -0.43
N CYS A 83 5.60 -18.57 0.89
CA CYS A 83 6.80 -18.47 1.72
C CYS A 83 6.79 -19.53 2.83
N PRO A 84 7.15 -20.80 2.54
CA PRO A 84 6.94 -21.93 3.46
C PRO A 84 7.66 -21.81 4.81
N ASN A 85 8.80 -21.11 4.84
CA ASN A 85 9.63 -20.95 6.03
C ASN A 85 9.32 -19.67 6.81
N HIS A 86 8.20 -19.00 6.49
CA HIS A 86 7.83 -17.72 7.05
C HIS A 86 6.34 -17.68 7.40
N PRO A 87 5.92 -16.83 8.36
CA PRO A 87 4.53 -16.80 8.83
C PRO A 87 3.55 -16.14 7.87
N TYR A 88 4.03 -15.58 6.74
CA TYR A 88 3.18 -14.93 5.75
C TYR A 88 3.66 -15.24 4.35
N ASP A 89 2.68 -15.48 3.49
CA ASP A 89 2.79 -15.31 2.04
C ASP A 89 2.64 -13.84 1.69
N TYR A 90 3.09 -13.43 0.50
CA TYR A 90 2.85 -12.09 0.01
C TYR A 90 2.29 -12.09 -1.41
N ARG A 91 1.57 -11.02 -1.74
CA ARG A 91 1.02 -10.78 -3.08
C ARG A 91 1.55 -9.45 -3.60
N ILE A 92 2.10 -9.48 -4.81
CA ILE A 92 2.39 -8.27 -5.58
C ILE A 92 1.18 -8.00 -6.48
N SER A 93 0.52 -6.86 -6.28
CA SER A 93 -0.66 -6.46 -7.07
C SER A 93 -0.33 -5.22 -7.91
N ILE A 94 -0.68 -5.22 -9.19
CA ILE A 94 -0.62 -4.05 -10.05
C ILE A 94 -2.04 -3.54 -10.27
N ASN A 95 -2.27 -2.27 -9.94
CA ASN A 95 -3.57 -1.63 -10.08
C ASN A 95 -3.42 -0.31 -10.85
N THR A 96 -4.44 0.06 -11.61
CA THR A 96 -4.65 1.44 -12.05
C THR A 96 -5.65 2.11 -11.14
N GLU A 97 -5.38 3.36 -10.75
CA GLU A 97 -6.34 4.21 -10.04
C GLU A 97 -6.62 5.43 -10.91
N THR A 98 -7.71 5.37 -11.67
CA THR A 98 -8.07 6.41 -12.63
C THR A 98 -8.91 7.47 -11.92
N PRO A 99 -8.51 8.75 -11.90
CA PRO A 99 -9.36 9.83 -11.42
C PRO A 99 -10.64 9.92 -12.25
N VAL A 100 -11.77 10.07 -11.57
CA VAL A 100 -13.09 10.20 -12.22
C VAL A 100 -13.88 11.33 -11.58
N GLU A 101 -14.96 11.75 -12.23
CA GLU A 101 -15.88 12.73 -11.68
C GLU A 101 -16.60 12.19 -10.43
N ALA A 102 -17.12 13.10 -9.60
CA ALA A 102 -17.89 12.71 -8.45
C ALA A 102 -19.17 11.96 -8.87
N PRO A 103 -19.56 10.90 -8.14
CA PRO A 103 -20.84 10.24 -8.31
C PRO A 103 -22.01 11.23 -8.36
N LYS A 104 -23.02 10.95 -9.20
CA LYS A 104 -24.23 11.75 -9.37
C LYS A 104 -25.01 11.90 -8.06
N ASP A 105 -25.08 10.84 -7.26
CA ASP A 105 -25.71 10.86 -5.93
C ASP A 105 -24.73 10.41 -4.83
N MET A 106 -24.12 11.40 -4.19
CA MET A 106 -23.17 11.19 -3.09
C MET A 106 -23.82 10.71 -1.80
N ASN A 107 -25.15 10.77 -1.67
CA ASN A 107 -25.86 10.42 -0.43
C ASN A 107 -26.19 8.93 -0.32
N MET A 108 -26.02 8.16 -1.39
CA MET A 108 -26.40 6.75 -1.46
C MET A 108 -25.19 5.82 -1.72
N PRO A 109 -24.17 5.81 -0.85
CA PRO A 109 -23.07 4.86 -0.98
C PRO A 109 -23.59 3.43 -0.81
N LYS A 110 -23.11 2.52 -1.66
CA LYS A 110 -23.40 1.08 -1.54
C LYS A 110 -22.70 0.45 -0.35
N PHE A 111 -21.53 0.99 -0.03
CA PHE A 111 -20.64 0.45 0.98
C PHE A 111 -19.74 1.57 1.50
N VAL A 112 -19.47 1.55 2.81
CA VAL A 112 -18.61 2.52 3.49
C VAL A 112 -17.69 1.75 4.42
N ARG A 113 -16.45 2.21 4.56
CA ARG A 113 -15.51 1.72 5.57
C ARG A 113 -14.65 2.86 6.09
N GLU A 114 -14.19 2.71 7.32
CA GLU A 114 -13.21 3.61 7.93
C GLU A 114 -11.82 2.97 7.87
N LYS A 115 -10.82 3.80 7.66
CA LYS A 115 -9.42 3.40 7.56
C LYS A 115 -8.58 4.24 8.49
N ASP A 116 -7.90 3.59 9.41
CA ASP A 116 -6.87 4.17 10.25
C ASP A 116 -5.51 3.69 9.73
N ARG A 117 -4.71 4.60 9.16
CA ARG A 117 -3.47 4.28 8.43
C ARG A 117 -2.25 4.98 9.01
N LEU A 118 -1.24 4.18 9.35
CA LEU A 118 0.10 4.60 9.70
C LEU A 118 1.01 4.38 8.48
N SER A 119 1.49 5.47 7.88
CA SER A 119 2.32 5.45 6.68
C SER A 119 3.77 5.80 7.03
N TYR A 120 4.69 4.96 6.57
CA TYR A 120 6.13 5.11 6.73
C TYR A 120 6.78 5.17 5.36
N ALA A 121 7.47 6.25 5.02
CA ALA A 121 8.07 6.39 3.69
C ALA A 121 9.56 6.71 3.75
N GLN A 122 10.34 5.99 2.95
CA GLN A 122 11.78 6.15 2.77
C GLN A 122 12.11 5.96 1.29
N GLN A 123 12.86 6.89 0.70
CA GLN A 123 13.17 6.88 -0.74
C GLN A 123 11.88 6.73 -1.59
N ASN A 124 11.87 5.81 -2.55
CA ASN A 124 10.74 5.55 -3.45
C ASN A 124 9.72 4.53 -2.89
N PHE A 125 9.81 4.17 -1.60
CA PHE A 125 8.96 3.14 -1.01
C PHE A 125 8.14 3.69 0.16
N GLN A 126 6.94 3.15 0.31
CA GLN A 126 6.06 3.42 1.43
C GLN A 126 5.59 2.10 2.03
N VAL A 127 5.56 2.01 3.36
CA VAL A 127 4.95 0.91 4.11
C VAL A 127 3.74 1.48 4.83
N ASP A 128 2.57 0.90 4.58
CA ASP A 128 1.32 1.30 5.20
C ASP A 128 0.81 0.20 6.13
N LEU A 129 0.62 0.53 7.40
CA LEU A 129 -0.14 -0.28 8.34
C LEU A 129 -1.55 0.29 8.42
N THR A 130 -2.53 -0.47 7.96
CA THR A 130 -3.93 -0.02 7.89
C THR A 130 -4.82 -0.90 8.77
N GLN A 131 -5.65 -0.27 9.60
CA GLN A 131 -6.81 -0.89 10.21
C GLN A 131 -8.05 -0.47 9.44
N VAL A 132 -8.83 -1.44 8.98
CA VAL A 132 -10.07 -1.20 8.25
C VAL A 132 -11.24 -1.61 9.12
N VAL A 133 -12.13 -0.67 9.41
CA VAL A 133 -13.34 -0.89 10.21
C VAL A 133 -14.55 -0.79 9.30
N MET A 134 -15.39 -1.81 9.34
CA MET A 134 -16.65 -1.88 8.60
C MET A 134 -17.79 -1.46 9.54
N PRO A 135 -18.73 -0.59 9.11
CA PRO A 135 -19.83 -0.14 9.97
C PRO A 135 -20.72 -1.28 10.48
N ASP A 136 -20.84 -2.37 9.72
CA ASP A 136 -21.62 -3.56 10.09
C ASP A 136 -20.87 -4.49 11.06
N ARG A 137 -19.54 -4.35 11.17
CA ARG A 137 -18.67 -5.19 12.03
C ARG A 137 -17.60 -4.37 12.75
N PRO A 138 -17.99 -3.39 13.58
CA PRO A 138 -17.04 -2.46 14.20
C PRO A 138 -16.08 -3.15 15.19
N ALA A 139 -16.48 -4.29 15.76
CA ALA A 139 -15.67 -5.04 16.73
C ALA A 139 -14.59 -5.93 16.08
N GLU A 140 -14.60 -6.09 14.74
CA GLU A 140 -13.71 -6.99 14.01
C GLU A 140 -12.91 -6.24 12.94
N PRO A 141 -11.97 -5.35 13.34
CA PRO A 141 -11.16 -4.63 12.37
C PRO A 141 -10.27 -5.58 11.58
N LEU A 142 -10.14 -5.33 10.28
CA LEU A 142 -9.14 -5.98 9.44
C LEU A 142 -7.80 -5.24 9.60
N HIS A 143 -6.72 -5.99 9.71
CA HIS A 143 -5.36 -5.45 9.80
C HIS A 143 -4.55 -5.80 8.57
N GLU A 144 -4.06 -4.78 7.88
CA GLU A 144 -3.35 -4.86 6.61
C GLU A 144 -1.96 -4.22 6.73
N LEU A 145 -0.99 -4.76 5.98
CA LEU A 145 0.34 -4.20 5.77
C LEU A 145 0.58 -4.21 4.28
N GLU A 146 0.86 -3.05 3.72
CA GLU A 146 1.09 -2.85 2.29
C GLU A 146 2.48 -2.22 2.11
N ILE A 147 3.18 -2.59 1.04
CA ILE A 147 4.38 -1.88 0.59
C ILE A 147 4.11 -1.39 -0.82
N GLU A 148 4.28 -0.09 -1.03
CA GLU A 148 4.00 0.58 -2.30
C GLU A 148 5.25 1.25 -2.84
N VAL A 149 5.34 1.30 -4.17
CA VAL A 149 6.29 2.17 -4.90
C VAL A 149 5.61 3.51 -5.09
N ARG A 150 6.24 4.60 -4.66
CA ARG A 150 5.63 5.94 -4.63
C ARG A 150 5.60 6.59 -5.99
N ASP A 151 6.72 6.51 -6.70
CA ASP A 151 6.90 7.02 -8.07
C ASP A 151 6.87 5.85 -9.05
N CYS A 152 5.65 5.43 -9.38
CA CYS A 152 5.41 4.38 -10.38
C CYS A 152 5.86 4.80 -11.78
N ALA A 153 5.77 6.10 -12.12
CA ALA A 153 6.18 6.60 -13.43
C ALA A 153 7.69 6.45 -13.62
N TYR A 154 8.47 6.79 -12.59
CA TYR A 154 9.91 6.57 -12.58
C TYR A 154 10.27 5.09 -12.69
N LEU A 155 9.60 4.21 -11.92
CA LEU A 155 9.82 2.77 -12.03
C LEU A 155 9.51 2.23 -13.44
N MET A 156 8.42 2.71 -14.07
CA MET A 156 8.05 2.35 -15.43
C MET A 156 9.09 2.83 -16.46
N GLN A 157 9.63 4.04 -16.30
CA GLN A 157 10.70 4.57 -17.13
C GLN A 157 11.94 3.65 -17.05
N LEU A 158 12.38 3.31 -15.84
CA LEU A 158 13.51 2.39 -15.64
C LEU A 158 13.25 1.02 -16.29
N GLY A 159 12.01 0.52 -16.20
CA GLY A 159 11.61 -0.72 -16.85
C GLY A 159 11.70 -0.66 -18.37
N TYR A 160 11.28 0.46 -18.98
CA TYR A 160 11.41 0.69 -20.42
C TYR A 160 12.88 0.76 -20.84
N GLU A 161 13.71 1.50 -20.13
CA GLU A 161 15.16 1.58 -20.39
C GLU A 161 15.83 0.21 -20.30
N ALA A 162 15.49 -0.59 -19.27
CA ALA A 162 16.01 -1.94 -19.08
C ALA A 162 15.61 -2.90 -20.22
N GLN A 163 14.40 -2.76 -20.78
CA GLN A 163 13.97 -3.55 -21.93
C GLN A 163 14.80 -3.25 -23.18
N GLN A 164 15.18 -1.99 -23.40
CA GLN A 164 16.00 -1.60 -24.54
C GLN A 164 17.43 -2.13 -24.43
N THR A 165 17.99 -2.21 -23.22
CA THR A 165 19.32 -2.80 -22.99
C THR A 165 19.35 -4.31 -23.29
N LYS A 166 18.24 -5.03 -23.07
CA LYS A 166 18.13 -6.48 -23.33
C LYS A 166 18.16 -6.84 -24.82
N ALA A 167 17.94 -5.88 -25.72
CA ALA A 167 17.99 -6.11 -27.16
C ALA A 167 19.39 -6.56 -27.67
N GLY A 168 20.43 -6.43 -26.85
CA GLY A 168 21.80 -6.89 -27.13
C GLY A 168 22.10 -8.37 -26.82
N GLY A 169 21.15 -9.15 -26.31
CA GLY A 169 21.29 -10.60 -26.12
C GLY A 169 21.86 -11.06 -24.77
N GLU A 170 22.46 -10.16 -23.98
CA GLU A 170 22.93 -10.44 -22.62
C GLU A 170 22.06 -9.69 -21.60
N HIS A 171 21.60 -10.39 -20.55
CA HIS A 171 20.86 -9.74 -19.49
C HIS A 171 21.83 -8.95 -18.60
N VAL A 172 21.80 -7.63 -18.77
CA VAL A 172 22.55 -6.71 -17.92
C VAL A 172 21.69 -6.27 -16.74
N TRP A 173 22.27 -6.25 -15.55
CA TRP A 173 21.64 -5.70 -14.34
C TRP A 173 21.51 -4.17 -14.47
N THR A 174 20.31 -3.63 -14.28
CA THR A 174 20.04 -2.19 -14.42
C THR A 174 19.46 -1.59 -13.14
N LYS A 175 19.22 -0.27 -13.17
CA LYS A 175 18.52 0.45 -12.09
C LYS A 175 17.10 -0.07 -11.85
N PHE A 176 16.46 -0.67 -12.85
CA PHE A 176 15.16 -1.32 -12.66
C PHE A 176 15.30 -2.53 -11.71
N GLU A 177 16.27 -3.40 -11.96
CA GLU A 177 16.57 -4.54 -11.09
C GLU A 177 16.99 -4.08 -9.67
N ASP A 178 17.71 -2.96 -9.53
CA ASP A 178 17.99 -2.37 -8.21
C ASP A 178 16.71 -2.02 -7.43
N HIS A 179 15.74 -1.36 -8.08
CA HIS A 179 14.47 -1.01 -7.43
C HIS A 179 13.64 -2.24 -7.05
N VAL A 180 13.59 -3.24 -7.95
CA VAL A 180 12.93 -4.52 -7.66
C VAL A 180 13.62 -5.22 -6.48
N LEU A 181 14.95 -5.19 -6.42
CA LEU A 181 15.70 -5.78 -5.32
C LEU A 181 15.40 -5.08 -3.99
N VAL A 182 15.36 -3.74 -3.96
CA VAL A 182 15.00 -2.98 -2.74
C VAL A 182 13.57 -3.31 -2.29
N LEU A 183 12.60 -3.35 -3.21
CA LEU A 183 11.22 -3.76 -2.90
C LEU A 183 11.17 -5.14 -2.24
N LEU A 184 11.82 -6.13 -2.86
CA LEU A 184 11.85 -7.50 -2.35
C LEU A 184 12.59 -7.60 -1.01
N ASN A 185 13.64 -6.81 -0.80
CA ASN A 185 14.35 -6.77 0.46
C ASN A 185 13.51 -6.15 1.58
N ASN A 186 12.73 -5.10 1.29
CA ASN A 186 11.78 -4.53 2.24
C ASN A 186 10.71 -5.55 2.65
N ILE A 187 10.15 -6.30 1.68
CA ILE A 187 9.21 -7.39 1.94
C ILE A 187 9.85 -8.45 2.86
N ARG A 188 11.04 -8.94 2.49
CA ARG A 188 11.76 -9.96 3.26
C ARG A 188 12.12 -9.48 4.68
N LEU A 189 12.51 -8.22 4.83
CA LEU A 189 12.82 -7.61 6.11
C LEU A 189 11.60 -7.65 7.03
N LEU A 190 10.43 -7.22 6.54
CA LEU A 190 9.21 -7.23 7.34
C LEU A 190 8.81 -8.66 7.70
N ILE A 191 8.75 -9.58 6.73
CA ILE A 191 8.38 -10.98 6.99
C ILE A 191 9.28 -11.63 8.07
N ARG A 192 10.60 -11.40 8.01
CA ARG A 192 11.56 -11.94 8.97
C ARG A 192 11.47 -11.32 10.36
N ASN A 193 10.87 -10.14 10.48
CA ASN A 193 10.70 -9.41 11.74
C ASN A 193 9.24 -9.45 12.25
N SER A 194 8.50 -10.47 11.83
CA SER A 194 7.11 -10.72 12.24
C SER A 194 6.88 -10.96 13.73
N SER A 195 7.94 -11.25 14.49
CA SER A 195 7.94 -11.39 15.96
C SER A 195 8.90 -10.39 16.63
N PHE A 196 9.12 -9.23 16.00
CA PHE A 196 10.06 -8.22 16.50
C PHE A 196 9.74 -7.79 17.94
N GLY A 197 10.78 -7.80 18.79
CA GLY A 197 10.67 -7.42 20.20
C GLY A 197 9.86 -8.40 21.06
N GLU A 198 9.43 -9.54 20.52
CA GLU A 198 8.85 -10.63 21.31
C GLU A 198 9.96 -11.57 21.83
N PRO A 199 9.77 -12.21 23.00
CA PRO A 199 10.71 -13.21 23.49
C PRO A 199 10.85 -14.34 22.46
N LYS A 200 12.08 -14.76 22.15
CA LYS A 200 12.28 -15.99 21.37
C LYS A 200 11.63 -17.14 22.13
N ALA A 201 10.77 -17.91 21.47
CA ALA A 201 10.22 -19.13 22.06
C ALA A 201 11.39 -20.02 22.51
N PRO A 202 11.34 -20.63 23.71
CA PRO A 202 12.33 -21.61 24.10
C PRO A 202 12.31 -22.75 23.09
N LEU A 203 13.51 -23.18 22.68
CA LEU A 203 13.74 -24.34 21.82
C LEU A 203 13.23 -25.63 22.46
#